data_AF-D6A664-F1
#
_entry.id   AF-D6A664-F1
#
_cell.length_a   1.000
_cell.length_b   1.000
_cell.length_c   1.000
_cell.angle_alpha   90.00
_cell.angle_beta   90.00
_cell.angle_gamma   90.00
#
_symmetry.space_group_name_H-M   'P 1'
#
loop_
_entity.id
_entity.type
_entity.pdbx_description
1 polymer ?
#
loop_
_entity_poly.entity_id
_entity_poly.type
_entity_poly.pdbx_seq_one_letter_code
_entity_poly.pdbx_strand_id
1 'polypeptide(L)' 'MVGAAHADATGGPRPRERGATYGSDLRLYTGAGVPTLQYGPGDIAVAHSEREHVSLRETTTVARTLVLTVLRTVGTK' A
#
# COMPACT_ATOMS: atom_id res chain seq x y z
N MET A 1 -0.82 6.73 -9.18
CA MET A 1 -1.43 7.53 -8.08
C MET A 1 -0.73 7.28 -6.75
N VAL A 2 -0.86 6.07 -6.17
CA VAL A 2 -0.28 5.71 -4.86
C VAL A 2 1.23 5.92 -4.80
N GLY A 3 1.99 5.48 -5.82
CA GLY A 3 3.45 5.66 -5.82
C GLY A 3 3.91 7.12 -5.81
N ALA A 4 3.16 8.02 -6.46
CA ALA A 4 3.43 9.47 -6.40
C ALA A 4 3.07 10.05 -5.03
N ALA A 5 1.91 9.66 -4.47
CA ALA A 5 1.54 10.06 -3.11
C ALA A 5 2.54 9.58 -2.06
N HIS A 6 3.13 8.38 -2.23
CA HIS A 6 4.19 7.87 -1.36
C HIS A 6 5.44 8.75 -1.45
N ALA A 7 5.91 9.03 -2.66
CA ALA A 7 7.09 9.87 -2.87
C ALA A 7 6.92 11.24 -2.21
N ASP A 8 5.76 11.87 -2.40
CA ASP A 8 5.48 13.18 -1.81
C ASP A 8 5.34 13.12 -0.28
N ALA A 9 4.71 12.07 0.26
CA ALA A 9 4.53 11.90 1.70
C ALA A 9 5.83 11.57 2.45
N THR A 10 6.85 11.07 1.74
CA THR A 10 8.13 10.62 2.32
C THR A 10 9.32 11.49 1.94
N GLY A 11 9.21 12.32 0.89
CA GLY A 11 10.36 12.94 0.23
C GLY A 11 11.29 11.95 -0.47
N GLY A 12 10.85 10.69 -0.64
CA GLY A 12 11.64 9.59 -1.17
C GLY A 12 11.24 9.18 -2.60
N PRO A 13 11.89 8.16 -3.16
CA PRO A 13 11.54 7.64 -4.48
C PRO A 13 10.17 6.94 -4.45
N ARG A 14 9.59 6.73 -5.63
CA ARG A 14 8.38 5.90 -5.76
C ARG A 14 8.69 4.45 -5.36
N PRO A 15 7.77 3.76 -4.66
CA PRO A 15 7.89 2.33 -4.42
C PRO A 15 7.93 1.57 -5.74
N ARG A 16 8.66 0.47 -5.72
CA ARG A 16 8.85 -0.40 -6.86
C ARG A 16 7.68 -1.36 -7.01
N GLU A 17 7.00 -1.33 -8.15
CA GLU A 17 5.88 -2.23 -8.44
C GLU A 17 6.38 -3.66 -8.67
N ARG A 18 5.77 -4.64 -8.00
CA ARG A 18 6.13 -6.07 -8.08
C ARG A 18 4.89 -6.94 -7.89
N GLY A 19 4.93 -8.14 -8.46
CA GLY A 19 3.97 -9.19 -8.13
C GLY A 19 4.26 -9.79 -6.75
N ALA A 20 3.25 -10.42 -6.16
CA ALA A 20 3.34 -11.19 -4.93
C ALA A 20 3.11 -12.67 -5.22
N THR A 21 3.79 -13.55 -4.49
CA THR A 21 3.58 -15.01 -4.58
C THR A 21 2.43 -15.51 -3.71
N TYR A 22 1.92 -14.67 -2.81
CA TYR A 22 0.79 -14.97 -1.94
C TYR A 22 -0.56 -14.57 -2.56
N GLY A 23 -1.62 -15.24 -2.12
CA GLY A 23 -2.99 -14.89 -2.48
C GLY A 23 -3.46 -13.62 -1.75
N SER A 24 -4.32 -12.85 -2.42
CA SER A 24 -4.98 -11.67 -1.88
C SER A 24 -6.31 -11.46 -2.59
N ASP A 25 -7.25 -10.77 -1.94
CA ASP A 25 -8.55 -10.39 -2.51
C ASP A 25 -8.40 -9.54 -3.79
N LEU A 26 -7.20 -9.00 -4.03
CA LEU A 26 -6.82 -8.38 -5.29
C LEU A 26 -7.20 -9.22 -6.53
N ARG A 27 -7.08 -10.56 -6.44
CA ARG A 27 -7.47 -11.46 -7.54
C ARG A 27 -8.96 -11.33 -7.86
N LEU A 28 -9.81 -11.20 -6.83
CA LEU A 28 -11.26 -11.09 -6.98
C LEU A 28 -11.64 -9.75 -7.62
N TYR A 29 -11.09 -8.64 -7.09
CA TYR A 29 -11.32 -7.30 -7.66
C TYR A 29 -10.83 -7.19 -9.10
N THR A 30 -9.61 -7.69 -9.39
CA THR A 30 -9.06 -7.69 -10.75
C THR A 30 -9.91 -8.56 -11.68
N GLY A 31 -10.35 -9.73 -11.21
CA GLY A 31 -11.24 -10.61 -11.99
C GLY A 31 -12.60 -9.99 -12.29
N ALA A 32 -13.08 -9.07 -11.46
CA ALA A 32 -14.28 -8.27 -11.68
C ALA A 32 -14.01 -6.99 -12.53
N GLY A 33 -12.80 -6.80 -13.05
CA GLY A 33 -12.44 -5.63 -13.86
C GLY A 33 -12.14 -4.36 -13.05
N VAL A 34 -11.99 -4.46 -11.72
CA VAL A 34 -11.64 -3.33 -10.86
C VAL A 34 -10.12 -3.23 -10.73
N PRO A 35 -9.47 -2.15 -11.22
CA PRO A 35 -8.03 -1.97 -11.05
C PRO A 35 -7.68 -1.86 -9.57
N THR A 36 -6.77 -2.72 -9.10
CA THR A 36 -6.40 -2.81 -7.69
C THR A 36 -4.92 -3.08 -7.51
N LEU A 37 -4.38 -2.67 -6.36
CA LEU A 37 -3.00 -2.91 -5.95
C LEU A 37 -2.97 -3.16 -4.44
N GLN A 38 -1.88 -3.76 -3.97
CA GLN A 38 -1.64 -3.96 -2.54
C GLN A 38 -0.50 -3.04 -2.12
N TYR A 39 -0.76 -2.24 -1.10
CA TYR A 39 0.20 -1.27 -0.57
C TYR A 39 -0.01 -1.18 0.94
N GLY A 40 1.03 -1.51 1.69
CA GLY A 40 0.97 -1.58 3.14
C GLY A 40 2.37 -1.68 3.75
N PRO A 41 2.48 -1.56 5.07
CA PRO A 41 3.74 -1.63 5.80
C PRO A 41 4.14 -3.08 6.08
N GLY A 42 5.39 -3.28 6.52
CA GLY A 42 5.86 -4.57 7.02
C GLY A 42 6.46 -5.49 5.96
N ASP A 43 6.97 -6.63 6.45
CA ASP A 43 7.58 -7.67 5.65
C ASP A 43 6.68 -8.91 5.65
N ILE A 44 6.33 -9.39 4.46
CA ILE A 44 5.52 -10.60 4.33
C ILE A 44 6.23 -11.85 4.88
N ALA A 45 7.56 -11.85 4.93
CA ALA A 45 8.34 -12.99 5.43
C ALA A 45 8.09 -13.30 6.91
N VAL A 46 7.56 -12.33 7.68
CA VAL A 46 7.20 -12.52 9.10
C VAL A 46 5.69 -12.67 9.34
N ALA A 47 4.87 -12.60 8.29
CA ALA A 47 3.44 -12.81 8.40
C ALA A 47 3.12 -14.25 8.82
N HIS A 48 2.10 -14.44 9.67
CA HIS A 48 1.73 -15.75 10.24
C HIS A 48 2.84 -16.41 11.08
N SER A 49 3.81 -15.65 11.56
CA SER A 49 4.84 -16.14 12.47
C SER A 49 4.57 -15.73 13.92
N GLU A 50 5.20 -16.41 14.88
CA GLU A 50 5.12 -16.02 16.31
C GLU A 50 5.61 -14.60 16.59
N ARG A 51 6.46 -14.06 15.69
CA ARG A 51 7.04 -12.72 15.79
C ARG A 51 6.47 -11.79 14.73
N GLU A 52 5.22 -11.98 14.33
CA GLU A 52 4.55 -11.06 13.41
C GLU A 52 4.58 -9.63 13.97
N HIS A 53 5.08 -8.70 13.15
CA HIS A 53 5.23 -7.31 13.56
C HIS A 53 5.26 -6.37 12.34
N VAL A 54 5.17 -5.08 12.64
CA VAL A 54 5.23 -4.01 11.65
C VAL A 54 5.92 -2.78 12.23
N SER A 55 6.56 -1.98 11.38
CA SER A 55 7.11 -0.69 11.78
C SER A 55 6.01 0.37 11.95
N LEU A 56 5.98 1.04 13.11
CA LEU A 56 5.09 2.18 13.35
C LEU A 56 5.39 3.35 12.39
N ARG A 57 6.67 3.54 12.04
CA ARG A 57 7.09 4.56 11.07
C ARG A 57 6.50 4.25 9.69
N GLU A 58 6.60 3.00 9.22
CA GLU A 58 6.02 2.60 7.94
C GLU A 58 4.51 2.69 7.94
N THR A 59 3.87 2.29 9.05
CA THR A 59 2.42 2.40 9.23
C THR A 59 1.95 3.86 9.08
N THR A 60 2.66 4.79 9.72
CA THR A 60 2.38 6.23 9.59
C THR A 60 2.60 6.74 8.16
N THR A 61 3.65 6.28 7.49
CA THR A 61 3.92 6.60 6.07
C THR A 61 2.78 6.12 5.17
N VAL A 62 2.30 4.89 5.38
CA VAL A 62 1.19 4.32 4.62
C VAL A 62 -0.07 5.13 4.85
N ALA A 63 -0.41 5.47 6.10
CA ALA A 63 -1.56 6.31 6.41
C ALA A 63 -1.51 7.66 5.68
N ARG A 64 -0.37 8.37 5.74
CA ARG A 64 -0.18 9.65 5.01
C ARG A 64 -0.32 9.50 3.50
N THR A 65 0.25 8.42 2.95
CA THR A 65 0.17 8.10 1.51
C THR A 65 -1.28 7.86 1.08
N LEU A 66 -2.04 7.10 1.86
CA LEU A 66 -3.44 6.79 1.58
C LEU A 66 -4.30 8.04 1.68
N VAL A 67 -4.11 8.87 2.72
CA VAL A 67 -4.79 10.17 2.84
C VAL A 67 -4.52 11.03 1.61
N LEU A 68 -3.26 11.21 1.22
CA LEU A 68 -2.91 12.02 0.06
C LEU A 68 -3.45 11.42 -1.25
N THR A 69 -3.51 10.09 -1.36
CA THR A 69 -4.13 9.42 -2.50
C THR A 69 -5.62 9.76 -2.57
N VAL A 70 -6.35 9.60 -1.47
CA VAL A 70 -7.80 9.88 -1.40
C VAL A 70 -8.10 11.36 -1.69
N LEU A 71 -7.33 12.29 -1.11
CA LEU A 71 -7.49 13.73 -1.39
C LEU A 71 -7.32 14.05 -2.88
N ARG A 72 -6.43 13.35 -3.59
CA ARG A 72 -6.16 13.56 -5.02
C ARG A 72 -7.14 12.84 -5.94
N THR A 73 -7.72 11.72 -5.52
CA THR A 73 -8.62 10.91 -6.36
C THR A 73 -10.09 11.22 -6.13
N VAL A 74 -10.48 11.43 -4.86
CA VAL A 74 -11.88 11.59 -4.44
C VAL A 74 -12.19 13.04 -4.06
N GLY A 75 -11.19 13.78 -3.56
CA GLY A 75 -11.34 15.16 -3.10
C GLY A 75 -11.79 15.28 -1.64
N THR A 76 -12.12 16.51 -1.24
CA THR A 76 -12.70 16.85 0.08
C THR A 76 -14.15 17.28 -0.10
N LYS A 77 -15.01 16.93 0.87
CA LYS A 77 -16.37 17.47 0.93
C LYS A 77 -16.38 18.87 1.53
#